data_AF-A0A523G748-F1
#
_entry.id   AF-A0A523G748-F1
#
_cell.length_a   1.000
_cell.length_b   1.000
_cell.length_c   1.000
_cell.angle_alpha   90.00
_cell.angle_beta   90.00
_cell.angle_gamma   90.00
#
_symmetry.space_group_name_H-M   'P 1'
#
loop_
_entity.id
_entity.type
_entity.pdbx_description
1 polymer ?
#
loop_
_entity_poly.entity_id
_entity_poly.type
_entity_poly.pdbx_seq_one_letter_code
_entity_poly.pdbx_strand_id
1 'polypeptide(L)'
;MVQTTSNGRTQMRSKSSRPVVQSGRNGDILGKQDYDQRLSDKILAAFNHAYASGAHKVANRLREVLADVERGARGRHDRRSRGAVSQADLWIGFIEARNGYNALVASNDSPPENVEVALDSMKEAYREWADS
;
A
#
# COMPACT_ATOMS: atom_id res chain seq x y z
N MET A 1 77.91 6.86 -13.76
CA MET A 1 77.75 6.08 -12.51
C MET A 1 78.27 6.96 -11.37
N VAL A 2 77.59 6.99 -10.21
CA VAL A 2 77.84 7.78 -8.97
C VAL A 2 77.42 9.27 -9.07
N GLN A 3 76.20 9.63 -8.64
CA GLN A 3 75.75 10.14 -7.31
C GLN A 3 76.41 11.44 -6.82
N THR A 4 75.64 12.53 -6.67
CA THR A 4 75.28 13.17 -5.37
C THR A 4 74.49 14.48 -5.56
N THR A 5 73.76 14.83 -4.50
CA THR A 5 72.65 15.76 -4.29
C THR A 5 73.02 17.25 -4.15
N SER A 6 72.07 18.18 -4.39
CA SER A 6 71.79 19.33 -3.47
C SER A 6 70.66 20.26 -3.96
N ASN A 7 69.54 20.21 -3.22
CA ASN A 7 68.70 21.30 -2.69
C ASN A 7 68.25 22.51 -3.54
N GLY A 8 66.93 22.68 -3.58
CA GLY A 8 66.30 23.89 -3.02
C GLY A 8 65.24 24.53 -3.90
N ARG A 9 63.99 24.56 -3.42
CA ARG A 9 63.11 25.76 -3.27
C ARG A 9 61.62 25.40 -3.34
N THR A 10 61.00 25.42 -2.14
CA THR A 10 59.65 25.89 -1.83
C THR A 10 58.51 25.57 -2.81
N GLN A 11 57.76 24.50 -2.54
CA GLN A 11 56.40 24.41 -3.07
C GLN A 11 55.49 25.39 -2.33
N MET A 12 55.05 26.42 -3.06
CA MET A 12 53.93 27.25 -2.64
C MET A 12 52.64 26.43 -2.70
N ARG A 13 52.11 26.22 -1.50
CA ARG A 13 50.73 25.87 -1.19
C ARG A 13 49.77 26.82 -1.92
N SER A 14 48.98 26.32 -2.86
CA SER A 14 47.72 26.98 -3.25
C SER A 14 46.71 26.00 -3.83
N LYS A 15 45.64 25.85 -3.04
CA LYS A 15 44.25 25.56 -3.43
C LYS A 15 43.99 24.17 -4.00
N SER A 16 43.89 23.22 -3.07
CA SER A 16 43.02 22.06 -3.19
C SER A 16 41.58 22.55 -3.46
N SER A 17 41.16 22.46 -4.72
CA SER A 17 39.76 22.54 -5.11
C SER A 17 39.05 21.32 -4.54
N ARG A 18 38.48 21.47 -3.35
CA ARG A 18 37.47 20.55 -2.85
C ARG A 18 36.23 20.68 -3.74
N PRO A 19 35.63 19.59 -4.23
CA PRO A 19 34.27 19.68 -4.75
C PRO A 19 33.39 20.16 -3.59
N VAL A 20 32.67 21.26 -3.83
CA VAL A 20 31.54 21.65 -2.99
C VAL A 20 30.58 20.47 -3.04
N VAL A 21 30.53 19.71 -1.95
CA VAL A 21 29.41 18.83 -1.67
C VAL A 21 28.21 19.77 -1.50
N GLN A 22 27.49 20.00 -2.61
CA GLN A 22 26.14 20.50 -2.56
C GLN A 22 25.34 19.45 -1.79
N SER A 23 25.25 19.62 -0.47
CA SER A 23 24.19 19.04 0.35
C SER A 23 22.90 19.76 -0.04
N GLY A 24 22.42 19.47 -1.24
CA GLY A 24 21.11 19.86 -1.74
C GLY A 24 20.09 18.89 -1.19
N ARG A 25 19.47 19.29 -0.06
CA ARG A 25 18.16 18.85 0.44
C ARG A 25 17.50 17.67 -0.31
N ASN A 26 17.75 16.45 0.15
CA ASN A 26 16.84 15.31 -0.05
C ASN A 26 15.71 15.36 0.99
N GLY A 27 14.97 16.48 1.05
CA GLY A 27 13.91 16.71 2.04
C GLY A 27 12.50 16.41 1.56
N ASP A 28 12.26 16.36 0.24
CA ASP A 28 10.90 16.40 -0.32
C ASP A 28 10.34 15.06 -0.82
N ILE A 29 11.11 13.96 -0.74
CA ILE A 29 10.66 12.65 -1.25
C ILE A 29 10.24 11.71 -0.11
N LEU A 30 10.85 11.83 1.08
CA LEU A 30 10.66 10.92 2.21
C LEU A 30 9.41 11.21 3.08
N GLY A 31 8.70 12.31 2.86
CA GLY A 31 7.53 12.69 3.67
C GLY A 31 6.16 12.46 3.02
N LYS A 32 6.10 12.40 1.69
CA LYS A 32 4.82 12.36 0.95
C LYS A 32 4.29 10.94 0.74
N GLN A 33 5.18 9.98 0.50
CA GLN A 33 4.80 8.57 0.27
C GLN A 33 4.21 7.93 1.53
N ASP A 34 4.84 8.12 2.68
CA ASP A 34 4.33 7.61 3.97
C ASP A 34 2.98 8.23 4.34
N TYR A 35 2.74 9.48 3.95
CA TYR A 35 1.47 10.16 4.22
C TYR A 35 0.34 9.59 3.38
N ASP A 36 0.56 9.38 2.07
CA ASP A 36 -0.46 8.85 1.15
C ASP A 36 -0.81 7.38 1.49
N GLN A 37 0.16 6.57 1.92
CA GLN A 37 -0.09 5.20 2.38
C GLN A 37 -0.89 5.18 3.69
N ARG A 38 -0.47 5.94 4.70
CA ARG A 38 -1.22 6.05 5.97
C ARG A 38 -2.63 6.58 5.77
N LEU A 39 -2.84 7.48 4.83
CA LEU A 39 -4.17 7.97 4.47
C LEU A 39 -5.00 6.85 3.83
N SER A 40 -4.43 6.10 2.89
CA SER A 40 -5.08 4.95 2.25
C SER A 40 -5.50 3.90 3.27
N ASP A 41 -4.63 3.55 4.22
CA ASP A 41 -4.92 2.57 5.29
C ASP A 41 -6.08 3.03 6.17
N LYS A 42 -6.13 4.31 6.53
CA LYS A 42 -7.23 4.87 7.34
C LYS A 42 -8.57 4.83 6.59
N ILE A 43 -8.55 5.20 5.30
CA ILE A 43 -9.75 5.17 4.48
C ILE A 43 -10.21 3.72 4.27
N LEU A 44 -9.29 2.77 4.05
CA LEU A 44 -9.57 1.34 3.95
C LEU A 44 -10.18 0.79 5.25
N ALA A 45 -9.61 1.14 6.42
CA ALA A 45 -10.17 0.74 7.70
C ALA A 45 -11.60 1.29 7.92
N ALA A 46 -11.83 2.57 7.58
CA ALA A 46 -13.15 3.18 7.65
C ALA A 46 -14.14 2.53 6.67
N PHE A 47 -13.67 2.19 5.46
CA PHE A 47 -14.44 1.48 4.45
C PHE A 47 -14.88 0.11 4.96
N ASN A 48 -13.95 -0.69 5.50
CA ASN A 48 -14.24 -2.03 5.99
C ASN A 48 -15.32 -2.01 7.08
N HIS A 49 -15.21 -1.05 8.01
CA HIS A 49 -16.20 -0.84 9.05
C HIS A 49 -17.57 -0.39 8.51
N ALA A 50 -17.59 0.58 7.60
CA ALA A 50 -18.82 1.08 7.00
C ALA A 50 -19.56 -0.01 6.20
N TYR A 51 -18.83 -0.82 5.43
CA TYR A 51 -19.43 -1.90 4.65
C TYR A 51 -20.00 -3.00 5.57
N ALA A 52 -19.24 -3.41 6.60
CA ALA A 52 -19.66 -4.44 7.53
C ALA A 52 -20.87 -4.04 8.41
N SER A 53 -21.07 -2.76 8.64
CA SER A 53 -22.22 -2.22 9.39
C SER A 53 -23.46 -1.93 8.51
N GLY A 54 -23.38 -2.17 7.20
CA GLY A 54 -24.47 -1.90 6.26
C GLY A 54 -24.59 -0.43 5.82
N ALA A 55 -23.63 0.43 6.20
CA ALA A 55 -23.56 1.82 5.76
C ALA A 55 -23.03 1.93 4.31
N HIS A 56 -23.66 1.23 3.36
CA HIS A 56 -23.17 1.05 1.99
C HIS A 56 -22.97 2.36 1.23
N LYS A 57 -23.79 3.39 1.47
CA LYS A 57 -23.61 4.72 0.87
C LYS A 57 -22.28 5.36 1.28
N VAL A 58 -21.93 5.24 2.56
CA VAL A 58 -20.66 5.75 3.10
C VAL A 58 -19.50 4.92 2.58
N ALA A 59 -19.63 3.59 2.58
CA ALA A 59 -18.63 2.68 2.03
C ALA A 59 -18.33 2.99 0.56
N ASN A 60 -19.34 3.17 -0.29
CA ASN A 60 -19.16 3.52 -1.70
C ASN A 60 -18.40 4.85 -1.86
N ARG A 61 -18.72 5.85 -1.04
CA ARG A 61 -17.99 7.12 -1.07
C ARG A 61 -16.54 6.97 -0.64
N LEU A 62 -16.25 6.16 0.37
CA LEU A 62 -14.88 5.89 0.81
C LEU A 62 -14.09 5.13 -0.25
N ARG A 63 -14.73 4.19 -0.98
CA ARG A 63 -14.12 3.49 -2.11
C ARG A 63 -13.76 4.43 -3.27
N GLU A 64 -14.62 5.39 -3.59
CA GLU A 64 -14.31 6.45 -4.57
C GLU A 64 -13.07 7.25 -4.14
N VAL A 65 -13.00 7.65 -2.86
CA VAL A 65 -11.85 8.40 -2.34
C VAL A 65 -10.56 7.56 -2.41
N LEU A 66 -10.61 6.26 -2.10
CA LEU A 66 -9.46 5.35 -2.30
C LEU A 66 -8.98 5.34 -3.75
N ALA A 67 -9.91 5.29 -4.71
CA ALA A 67 -9.58 5.31 -6.13
C ALA A 67 -8.93 6.62 -6.58
N ASP A 68 -9.33 7.74 -6.00
CA ASP A 68 -8.73 9.04 -6.26
C ASP A 68 -7.31 9.16 -5.68
N VAL A 69 -7.11 8.68 -4.44
CA VAL A 69 -5.79 8.63 -3.79
C VAL A 69 -4.83 7.74 -4.59
N GLU A 70 -5.26 6.54 -4.99
CA GLU A 70 -4.44 5.66 -5.83
C GLU A 70 -4.10 6.29 -7.19
N ARG A 71 -5.06 6.95 -7.84
CA ARG A 71 -4.84 7.60 -9.13
C ARG A 71 -3.78 8.71 -9.02
N GLY A 72 -3.78 9.45 -7.92
CA GLY A 72 -2.73 10.43 -7.59
C GLY A 72 -1.36 9.80 -7.34
N ALA A 73 -1.32 8.57 -6.83
CA ALA A 73 -0.09 7.84 -6.50
C ALA A 73 0.56 7.11 -7.69
N ARG A 74 -0.19 6.84 -8.78
CA ARG A 74 0.27 6.09 -9.98
C ARG A 74 1.48 6.68 -10.73
N GLY A 75 1.94 7.88 -10.37
CA GLY A 75 3.18 8.44 -10.89
C GLY A 75 4.47 7.93 -10.23
N ARG A 76 4.40 7.15 -9.13
CA ARG A 76 5.59 6.92 -8.28
C ARG A 76 5.81 5.54 -7.64
N HIS A 77 4.91 4.57 -7.80
CA HIS A 77 5.06 3.25 -7.16
C HIS A 77 5.06 2.08 -8.15
N ASP A 78 6.02 1.18 -7.91
CA ASP A 78 6.26 -0.08 -8.60
C ASP A 78 5.05 -1.04 -8.49
N ARG A 79 4.83 -1.80 -9.55
CA ARG A 79 3.59 -2.50 -9.95
C ARG A 79 3.20 -3.75 -9.13
N ARG A 80 3.60 -3.90 -7.86
CA ARG A 80 3.53 -5.22 -7.18
C ARG A 80 2.62 -5.39 -5.96
N SER A 81 2.17 -4.35 -5.27
CA SER A 81 1.16 -4.50 -4.21
C SER A 81 -0.25 -4.28 -4.79
N ARG A 82 -1.21 -5.19 -4.53
CA ARG A 82 -2.63 -4.95 -4.84
C ARG A 82 -3.04 -3.63 -4.16
N GLY A 83 -3.63 -2.72 -4.93
CA GLY A 83 -4.00 -1.39 -4.43
C GLY A 83 -5.07 -1.46 -3.33
N ALA A 84 -5.17 -0.42 -2.50
CA ALA A 84 -6.22 -0.26 -1.50
C ALA A 84 -7.66 -0.38 -2.06
N VAL A 85 -7.90 -0.04 -3.33
CA VAL A 85 -9.19 -0.28 -4.00
C VAL A 85 -9.42 -1.78 -4.23
N SER A 86 -8.38 -2.51 -4.64
CA SER A 86 -8.48 -3.97 -4.80
C SER A 86 -8.75 -4.66 -3.47
N GLN A 87 -8.12 -4.17 -2.39
CA GLN A 87 -8.39 -4.61 -1.02
C GLN A 87 -9.85 -4.38 -0.61
N ALA A 88 -10.40 -3.21 -0.92
CA ALA A 88 -11.80 -2.88 -0.67
C ALA A 88 -12.77 -3.80 -1.44
N ASP A 89 -12.46 -4.13 -2.70
CA ASP A 89 -13.27 -5.04 -3.52
C ASP A 89 -13.26 -6.48 -2.98
N LEU A 90 -12.09 -6.97 -2.55
CA LEU A 90 -11.97 -8.29 -1.91
C LEU A 90 -12.74 -8.35 -0.59
N TRP A 91 -12.72 -7.28 0.21
CA TRP A 91 -13.53 -7.19 1.43
C TRP A 91 -15.03 -7.25 1.14
N ILE A 92 -15.50 -6.58 0.08
CA ILE A 92 -16.91 -6.67 -0.36
C ILE A 92 -17.27 -8.13 -0.65
N GLY A 93 -16.46 -8.81 -1.48
CA GLY A 93 -16.69 -10.20 -1.86
C GLY A 93 -16.77 -11.13 -0.65
N PHE A 94 -15.88 -10.97 0.33
CA PHE A 94 -15.93 -11.72 1.57
C PHE A 94 -17.23 -11.45 2.36
N ILE A 95 -17.63 -10.19 2.53
CA ILE A 95 -18.85 -9.85 3.28
C ILE A 95 -20.10 -10.38 2.57
N GLU A 96 -20.15 -10.35 1.24
CA GLU A 96 -21.24 -10.92 0.46
C GLU A 96 -21.31 -12.45 0.62
N ALA A 97 -20.18 -13.15 0.52
CA ALA A 97 -20.12 -14.60 0.75
C ALA A 97 -20.55 -14.96 2.19
N ARG A 98 -20.11 -14.18 3.19
CA ARG A 98 -20.53 -14.34 4.59
C ARG A 98 -22.03 -14.16 4.76
N ASN A 99 -22.60 -13.12 4.15
CA ASN A 99 -24.03 -12.86 4.23
C ASN A 99 -24.84 -13.98 3.54
N GLY A 100 -24.36 -14.50 2.42
CA GLY A 100 -24.95 -15.65 1.74
C GLY A 100 -24.93 -16.92 2.61
N TYR A 101 -23.78 -17.25 3.21
CA TYR A 101 -23.68 -18.36 4.16
C TYR A 101 -24.63 -18.18 5.35
N ASN A 102 -24.64 -17.00 5.98
CA ASN A 102 -25.52 -16.72 7.11
C ASN A 102 -27.01 -16.84 6.74
N ALA A 103 -27.40 -16.40 5.55
CA ALA A 103 -28.77 -16.53 5.07
C ALA A 103 -29.19 -17.99 4.89
N LEU A 104 -28.30 -18.85 4.38
CA LEU A 104 -28.56 -20.28 4.24
C LEU A 104 -28.61 -20.99 5.59
N VAL A 105 -27.71 -20.65 6.53
CA VAL A 105 -27.75 -21.22 7.88
C VAL A 105 -28.99 -20.79 8.66
N ALA A 106 -29.47 -19.56 8.45
CA ALA A 106 -30.70 -19.08 9.07
C ALA A 106 -31.97 -19.70 8.47
N SER A 107 -31.88 -20.30 7.28
CA SER A 107 -32.97 -20.98 6.59
C SER A 107 -33.02 -22.45 6.99
N ASN A 108 -34.09 -22.87 7.66
CA ASN A 108 -34.27 -24.27 8.08
C ASN A 108 -34.49 -25.24 6.91
N ASP A 109 -34.75 -24.74 5.71
CA ASP A 109 -35.05 -25.54 4.51
C ASP A 109 -33.85 -25.66 3.55
N SER A 110 -32.69 -25.09 3.90
CA SER A 110 -31.52 -25.11 3.03
C SER A 110 -30.85 -26.49 3.03
N PRO A 111 -30.64 -27.11 1.86
CA PRO A 111 -29.92 -28.37 1.76
C PRO A 111 -28.51 -28.27 2.35
N PRO A 112 -28.01 -29.29 3.09
CA PRO A 112 -26.68 -29.27 3.68
C PRO A 112 -25.58 -29.02 2.64
N GLU A 113 -25.69 -29.55 1.42
CA GLU A 113 -24.71 -29.32 0.36
C GLU A 113 -24.57 -27.83 -0.01
N ASN A 114 -25.65 -27.07 0.03
CA ASN A 114 -25.63 -25.64 -0.30
C ASN A 114 -24.94 -24.83 0.80
N VAL A 115 -25.11 -25.25 2.06
CA VAL A 115 -24.43 -24.63 3.20
C VAL A 115 -22.92 -24.89 3.14
N GLU A 116 -22.51 -26.11 2.77
CA GLU A 116 -21.10 -26.47 2.59
C GLU A 116 -20.44 -25.67 1.46
N VAL A 117 -21.09 -25.58 0.29
CA VAL A 117 -20.60 -24.77 -0.84
C VAL A 117 -20.46 -23.30 -0.45
N ALA A 118 -21.46 -22.74 0.24
CA ALA A 118 -21.40 -21.34 0.70
C ALA A 118 -20.30 -21.11 1.74
N LEU A 119 -20.09 -22.07 2.64
CA LEU A 119 -19.01 -22.02 3.62
C LEU A 119 -17.63 -22.04 2.94
N ASP A 120 -17.44 -22.88 1.94
CA ASP A 120 -16.17 -22.96 1.21
C ASP A 120 -15.91 -21.70 0.37
N SER A 121 -16.94 -21.16 -0.29
CA SER A 121 -16.86 -19.86 -0.97
C SER A 121 -16.50 -18.73 -0.01
N MET A 122 -17.08 -18.71 1.19
CA MET A 122 -16.73 -17.72 2.22
C MET A 122 -15.27 -17.86 2.69
N LYS A 123 -14.78 -19.09 2.89
CA LYS A 123 -13.37 -19.33 3.28
C LYS A 123 -12.40 -18.90 2.18
N GLU A 124 -12.73 -19.18 0.93
CA GLU A 124 -11.92 -18.80 -0.23
C GLU A 124 -11.83 -17.27 -0.34
N ALA A 125 -12.97 -16.57 -0.30
CA ALA A 125 -12.99 -15.11 -0.31
C ALA A 125 -12.22 -14.49 0.85
N TYR A 126 -12.29 -15.08 2.05
CA TYR A 126 -11.48 -14.63 3.19
C TYR A 126 -9.98 -14.80 2.95
N ARG A 127 -9.54 -15.93 2.40
CA ARG A 127 -8.11 -16.16 2.08
C ARG A 127 -7.63 -15.19 1.03
N GLU A 128 -8.39 -15.00 -0.04
CA GLU A 128 -8.01 -14.06 -1.11
C GLU A 128 -7.86 -12.63 -0.60
N TRP A 129 -8.72 -12.21 0.34
CA TRP A 129 -8.61 -10.91 1.00
C TRP A 129 -7.43 -10.86 1.98
N ALA A 130 -7.25 -11.86 2.84
CA ALA A 130 -6.21 -11.86 3.86
C ALA A 130 -4.79 -11.95 3.29
N ASP A 131 -4.62 -12.64 2.15
CA ASP A 131 -3.33 -12.81 1.47
C ASP A 131 -3.02 -11.67 0.48
N SER A 132 -3.90 -10.67 0.36
CA SER A 132 -3.78 -9.58 -0.62
C SER A 132 -2.91 -8.41 -0.17
#